data_AF-A0A913X3V7-F1
#
_entry.id   AF-A0A913X3V7-F1
#
_cell.length_a   1.000
_cell.length_b   1.000
_cell.length_c   1.000
_cell.angle_alpha   90.00
_cell.angle_beta   90.00
_cell.angle_gamma   90.00
#
_symmetry.space_group_name_H-M   'P 1'
#
loop_
_entity.id
_entity.type
_entity.pdbx_description
1 polymer ?
#
loop_
_entity_poly.entity_id
_entity_poly.type
_entity_poly.pdbx_seq_one_letter_code
_entity_poly.pdbx_strand_id
1 'polypeptide(L)'
;MEDFPCLLGGGGGGFYSSGRSGRNFNGSFGTGGEGGKGFLQGGVGGRSYVKDVPGGFGGGGGPYGWGGGAGGGGGYSGGACGDNNEDSSGGGGGSYNNGSDQANTCCYNSQGHGYVLITRV
;
A
#
# COMPACT_ATOMS: atom_id res chain seq x y z
N MET A 1 -1.09 -17.72 -5.23
CA MET A 1 -0.73 -16.30 -5.37
C MET A 1 0.74 -16.26 -5.01
N GLU A 2 1.61 -16.20 -6.01
CA GLU A 2 3.06 -16.28 -5.77
C GLU A 2 3.47 -15.05 -4.96
N ASP A 3 4.09 -15.30 -3.81
CA ASP A 3 4.52 -14.28 -2.86
C ASP A 3 5.73 -13.54 -3.43
N PHE A 4 5.48 -12.52 -4.27
CA PHE A 4 6.55 -11.62 -4.70
C PHE A 4 7.20 -10.99 -3.45
N PRO A 5 8.51 -11.23 -3.21
CA PRO A 5 9.18 -10.75 -2.03
C PRO A 5 9.32 -9.23 -2.10
N CYS A 6 8.87 -8.53 -1.05
CA CYS A 6 9.14 -7.12 -0.90
C CYS A 6 10.61 -6.91 -0.57
N LEU A 7 11.40 -6.55 -1.59
CA LEU A 7 12.84 -6.44 -1.42
C LEU A 7 13.22 -5.15 -0.68
N LEU A 8 12.49 -4.04 -0.90
CA LEU A 8 12.94 -2.71 -0.47
C LEU A 8 11.81 -1.71 -0.11
N GLY A 9 10.66 -1.75 -0.77
CA GLY A 9 9.46 -1.02 -0.33
C GLY A 9 8.64 -1.81 0.69
N GLY A 10 8.03 -1.14 1.67
CA GLY A 10 7.01 -1.72 2.54
C GLY A 10 5.67 -1.81 1.80
N GLY A 11 4.89 -2.85 2.06
CA GLY A 11 3.51 -2.95 1.57
C GLY A 11 2.55 -2.07 2.37
N GLY A 12 1.42 -1.71 1.77
CA GLY A 12 0.34 -1.02 2.47
C GLY A 12 -0.58 -1.98 3.21
N GLY A 13 -1.06 -1.57 4.38
CA GLY A 13 -2.08 -2.25 5.18
C GLY A 13 -3.46 -2.18 4.55
N GLY A 14 -4.19 -3.28 4.68
CA GLY A 14 -5.60 -3.43 4.35
C GLY A 14 -6.51 -3.12 5.54
N PHE A 15 -7.78 -3.51 5.45
CA PHE A 15 -8.70 -3.39 6.59
C PHE A 15 -8.35 -4.39 7.71
N TYR A 16 -8.11 -5.65 7.32
CA TYR A 16 -7.82 -6.75 8.26
C TYR A 16 -6.33 -7.08 8.40
N SER A 17 -5.52 -6.69 7.42
CA SER A 17 -4.12 -7.12 7.30
C SER A 17 -3.16 -5.94 7.34
N SER A 18 -2.01 -6.14 7.96
CA SER A 18 -0.88 -5.20 7.81
C SER A 18 -0.07 -5.55 6.55
N GLY A 19 0.54 -4.53 5.96
CA GLY A 19 1.44 -4.67 4.82
C GLY A 19 2.74 -5.38 5.19
N ARG A 20 3.43 -5.89 4.17
CA ARG A 20 4.73 -6.57 4.35
C ARG A 20 5.82 -5.57 4.72
N SER A 21 6.65 -5.94 5.68
CA SER A 21 7.82 -5.18 6.10
C SER A 21 9.11 -5.78 5.55
N GLY A 22 10.16 -4.96 5.44
CA GLY A 22 11.54 -5.44 5.34
C GLY A 22 12.04 -6.08 6.64
N ARG A 23 13.15 -6.84 6.58
CA ARG A 23 13.75 -7.55 7.73
C ARG A 23 14.09 -6.64 8.91
N ASN A 24 14.49 -5.40 8.62
CA ASN A 24 14.82 -4.39 9.64
C ASN A 24 13.61 -3.96 10.48
N PHE A 25 12.40 -4.24 10.00
CA PHE A 25 11.14 -4.00 10.70
C PHE A 25 10.40 -5.31 10.99
N ASN A 26 11.15 -6.37 11.33
CA ASN A 26 10.64 -7.69 11.70
C ASN A 26 9.86 -8.41 10.57
N GLY A 27 10.18 -8.09 9.32
CA GLY A 27 9.70 -8.82 8.15
C GLY A 27 10.60 -10.00 7.74
N SER A 28 10.16 -10.77 6.75
CA SER A 28 10.84 -12.02 6.37
C SER A 28 11.87 -11.86 5.24
N PHE A 29 11.73 -10.83 4.39
CA PHE A 29 12.50 -10.66 3.15
C PHE A 29 12.90 -9.20 2.92
N GLY A 30 14.03 -8.99 2.25
CA GLY A 30 14.50 -7.65 1.86
C GLY A 30 15.02 -6.77 3.00
N THR A 31 15.83 -5.77 2.66
CA THR A 31 16.18 -4.64 3.55
C THR A 31 15.36 -3.45 3.09
N GLY A 32 14.14 -3.30 3.61
CA GLY A 32 13.17 -2.36 3.06
C GLY A 32 12.37 -1.62 4.09
N GLY A 33 11.52 -0.71 3.63
CA GLY A 33 10.60 0.03 4.48
C GLY A 33 9.65 -0.87 5.27
N GLU A 34 9.12 -0.32 6.34
CA GLU A 34 8.13 -0.96 7.19
C GLU A 34 6.79 -1.03 6.44
N GLY A 35 6.09 -2.14 6.57
CA GLY A 35 4.72 -2.27 6.07
C GLY A 35 3.76 -1.46 6.93
N GLY A 36 2.82 -0.76 6.28
CA GLY A 36 1.80 -0.02 7.01
C GLY A 36 0.81 -0.96 7.71
N LYS A 37 0.25 -0.52 8.84
CA LYS A 37 -0.68 -1.31 9.64
C LYS A 37 -2.06 -1.32 9.02
N GLY A 38 -2.74 -2.44 9.16
CA GLY A 38 -4.12 -2.53 8.75
C GLY A 38 -5.03 -1.64 9.60
N PHE A 39 -6.22 -1.32 9.10
CA PHE A 39 -7.16 -0.44 9.79
C PHE A 39 -7.48 -0.92 11.21
N LEU A 40 -7.77 -2.21 11.39
CA LEU A 40 -8.03 -2.80 12.71
C LEU A 40 -6.79 -2.84 13.62
N GLN A 41 -5.59 -2.64 13.06
CA GLN A 41 -4.34 -2.50 13.80
C GLN A 41 -3.92 -1.03 13.97
N GLY A 42 -4.85 -0.09 13.75
CA GLY A 42 -4.67 1.35 13.95
C GLY A 42 -4.34 2.15 12.69
N GLY A 43 -4.19 1.51 11.52
CA GLY A 43 -4.04 2.21 10.23
C GLY A 43 -2.77 3.08 10.11
N VAL A 44 -1.77 2.82 10.94
CA VAL A 44 -0.51 3.61 10.99
C VAL A 44 0.33 3.33 9.75
N GLY A 45 0.82 4.37 9.08
CA GLY A 45 1.75 4.24 7.96
C GLY A 45 3.12 3.68 8.40
N GLY A 46 3.75 2.86 7.57
CA GLY A 46 5.05 2.26 7.85
C GLY A 46 6.21 3.20 7.54
N ARG A 47 7.30 3.18 8.31
CA ARG A 47 8.44 4.08 8.13
C ARG A 47 9.40 3.61 7.03
N SER A 48 10.14 4.54 6.45
CA SER A 48 11.20 4.20 5.51
C SER A 48 12.38 3.53 6.19
N TYR A 49 13.09 2.66 5.49
CA TYR A 49 14.31 2.05 6.04
C TYR A 49 15.41 3.09 6.31
N VAL A 50 15.64 4.01 5.36
CA VAL A 50 16.66 5.06 5.48
C VAL A 50 16.00 6.43 5.62
N LYS A 51 16.54 7.27 6.52
CA LYS A 51 16.07 8.64 6.86
C LYS A 51 14.79 8.72 7.71
N ASP A 52 14.24 7.59 8.14
CA ASP A 52 13.08 7.49 9.05
C ASP A 52 11.88 8.36 8.63
N VAL A 53 11.64 8.44 7.31
CA VAL A 53 10.50 9.13 6.72
C VAL A 53 9.24 8.31 7.01
N PRO A 54 8.17 8.91 7.58
CA PRO A 54 6.93 8.21 7.84
C PRO A 54 6.20 7.84 6.54
N GLY A 55 5.53 6.69 6.53
CA GLY A 55 4.78 6.18 5.38
C GLY A 55 3.44 6.86 5.14
N GLY A 56 2.81 6.44 4.05
CA GLY A 56 1.60 7.07 3.54
C GLY A 56 0.35 6.90 4.41
N PHE A 57 -0.63 7.78 4.17
CA PHE A 57 -1.96 7.77 4.78
C PHE A 57 -2.68 6.40 4.63
N GLY A 58 -3.54 6.06 5.59
CA GLY A 58 -4.41 4.89 5.52
C GLY A 58 -3.69 3.55 5.63
N GLY A 59 -2.54 3.52 6.31
CA GLY A 59 -1.69 2.34 6.41
C GLY A 59 -0.78 2.15 5.21
N GLY A 60 -0.36 3.21 4.51
CA GLY A 60 0.64 3.09 3.44
C GLY A 60 1.99 2.58 3.96
N GLY A 61 2.68 1.77 3.18
CA GLY A 61 4.02 1.28 3.49
C GLY A 61 5.09 2.37 3.36
N GLY A 62 6.22 2.16 4.03
CA GLY A 62 7.37 3.05 3.95
C GLY A 62 8.27 2.72 2.75
N PRO A 63 8.96 3.69 2.15
CA PRO A 63 9.90 3.43 1.07
C PRO A 63 11.26 2.93 1.58
N TYR A 64 12.18 2.59 0.67
CA TYR A 64 13.57 2.32 1.05
C TYR A 64 14.30 3.57 1.57
N GLY A 65 14.19 4.70 0.86
CA GLY A 65 14.68 6.02 1.29
C GLY A 65 15.92 6.57 0.55
N TRP A 66 16.44 5.88 -0.47
CA TRP A 66 17.58 6.30 -1.32
C TRP A 66 17.20 6.47 -2.81
N GLY A 67 15.95 6.83 -3.11
CA GLY A 67 15.50 7.08 -4.48
C GLY A 67 14.81 5.89 -5.20
N GLY A 68 14.76 4.72 -4.58
CA GLY A 68 13.99 3.55 -5.06
C GLY A 68 13.14 2.90 -3.96
N GLY A 69 12.42 1.83 -4.30
CA GLY A 69 11.65 1.03 -3.34
C GLY A 69 10.44 1.78 -2.78
N ALA A 70 9.53 2.23 -3.63
CA ALA A 70 8.34 2.96 -3.19
C ALA A 70 7.46 2.12 -2.24
N GLY A 71 6.82 2.80 -1.29
CA GLY A 71 5.85 2.18 -0.39
C GLY A 71 4.52 1.87 -1.09
N GLY A 72 3.90 0.75 -0.75
CA GLY A 72 2.57 0.40 -1.21
C GLY A 72 1.48 1.28 -0.59
N GLY A 73 0.45 1.60 -1.36
CA GLY A 73 -0.69 2.39 -0.87
C GLY A 73 -1.51 1.61 0.16
N GLY A 74 -1.99 2.30 1.21
CA GLY A 74 -2.98 1.74 2.12
C GLY A 74 -4.36 1.58 1.46
N GLY A 75 -5.30 0.92 2.13
CA GLY A 75 -6.68 0.80 1.64
C GLY A 75 -7.46 -0.31 2.33
N TYR A 76 -8.57 -0.74 1.74
CA TYR A 76 -9.31 -1.89 2.23
C TYR A 76 -8.56 -3.20 1.97
N SER A 77 -7.95 -3.35 0.79
CA SER A 77 -7.17 -4.55 0.45
C SER A 77 -5.68 -4.43 0.80
N GLY A 78 -5.20 -3.21 1.06
CA GLY A 78 -3.76 -2.90 1.12
C GLY A 78 -3.10 -2.97 -0.25
N GLY A 79 -1.91 -2.40 -0.34
CA GLY A 79 -1.16 -2.23 -1.59
C GLY A 79 0.15 -3.01 -1.59
N ALA A 80 0.58 -3.45 -2.76
CA ALA A 80 1.87 -4.13 -2.93
C ALA A 80 3.06 -3.16 -2.76
N CYS A 81 4.19 -3.68 -2.30
CA CYS A 81 5.45 -2.94 -2.24
C CYS A 81 6.01 -2.59 -3.63
N GLY A 82 6.84 -1.55 -3.70
CA GLY A 82 7.61 -1.19 -4.90
C GLY A 82 9.00 -1.82 -4.96
N ASP A 83 9.54 -1.90 -6.18
CA ASP A 83 10.84 -2.51 -6.52
C ASP A 83 12.03 -1.55 -6.33
N ASN A 84 13.28 -2.05 -6.45
CA ASN A 84 14.52 -1.24 -6.31
C ASN A 84 14.82 -0.30 -7.49
N ASN A 85 13.84 0.12 -8.26
CA ASN A 85 14.14 0.98 -9.38
C ASN A 85 13.95 2.44 -8.99
N GLU A 86 14.81 3.30 -9.50
CA GLU A 86 14.55 4.74 -9.50
C GLU A 86 13.20 4.99 -10.18
N ASP A 87 12.41 5.89 -9.60
CA ASP A 87 11.05 6.22 -10.03
C ASP A 87 10.07 5.02 -10.11
N SER A 88 10.35 3.95 -9.37
CA SER A 88 9.39 2.85 -9.20
C SER A 88 8.15 3.28 -8.40
N SER A 89 7.04 2.61 -8.66
CA SER A 89 5.78 2.79 -7.91
C SER A 89 5.43 1.55 -7.11
N GLY A 90 4.82 1.76 -5.94
CA GLY A 90 4.14 0.71 -5.18
C GLY A 90 2.73 0.50 -5.70
N GLY A 91 2.15 -0.67 -5.45
CA GLY A 91 0.76 -0.95 -5.80
C GLY A 91 -0.21 -0.14 -4.92
N GLY A 92 -1.28 0.39 -5.50
CA GLY A 92 -2.35 1.07 -4.77
C GLY A 92 -3.29 0.07 -4.06
N GLY A 93 -3.80 0.45 -2.89
CA GLY A 93 -4.81 -0.35 -2.18
C GLY A 93 -6.21 -0.14 -2.74
N GLY A 94 -6.99 -1.23 -2.86
CA GLY A 94 -8.39 -1.17 -3.27
C GLY A 94 -9.29 -0.56 -2.19
N SER A 95 -10.38 0.09 -2.59
CA SER A 95 -11.43 0.60 -1.71
C SER A 95 -12.53 -0.44 -1.48
N TYR A 96 -13.14 -0.45 -0.29
CA TYR A 96 -14.34 -1.26 -0.04
C TYR A 96 -15.54 -0.65 -0.77
N ASN A 97 -16.26 -1.46 -1.54
CA ASN A 97 -17.56 -1.08 -2.08
C ASN A 97 -18.56 -2.21 -1.81
N ASN A 98 -19.61 -1.93 -1.04
CA ASN A 98 -20.75 -2.82 -0.77
C ASN A 98 -22.08 -2.20 -1.24
N GLY A 99 -22.01 -1.16 -2.08
CA GLY A 99 -23.19 -0.65 -2.76
C GLY A 99 -23.72 -1.70 -3.74
N SER A 100 -25.03 -1.74 -3.94
CA SER A 100 -25.68 -2.63 -4.91
C SER A 100 -25.47 -2.19 -6.37
N ASP A 101 -25.19 -0.90 -6.59
CA ASP A 101 -24.90 -0.32 -7.92
C ASP A 101 -23.38 -0.22 -8.14
N GLN A 102 -22.73 -1.37 -8.28
CA GLN A 102 -21.30 -1.41 -8.60
C GLN A 102 -21.09 -1.40 -10.12
N ALA A 103 -20.52 -0.33 -10.64
CA ALA A 103 -19.97 -0.32 -12.00
C ALA A 103 -18.53 -0.85 -11.98
N ASN A 104 -18.35 -2.15 -11.72
CA ASN A 104 -17.03 -2.82 -11.71
C ASN A 104 -16.52 -3.12 -13.14
N THR A 105 -16.70 -2.19 -14.07
CA THR A 105 -16.23 -2.35 -15.44
C THR A 105 -14.72 -2.13 -15.48
N CYS A 106 -13.94 -3.16 -15.86
CA CYS A 106 -12.51 -2.93 -16.07
C CYS A 106 -12.32 -1.80 -17.08
N CYS A 107 -11.28 -1.02 -16.87
CA CYS A 107 -10.72 -0.19 -17.93
C CYS A 107 -11.61 1.03 -18.29
N TYR A 108 -12.69 1.28 -17.55
CA TYR A 108 -13.55 2.46 -17.68
C TYR A 108 -13.61 3.24 -16.36
N ASN A 109 -12.65 4.14 -16.19
CA ASN A 109 -12.88 5.32 -15.38
C ASN A 109 -12.39 6.54 -16.18
N SER A 110 -13.27 7.11 -17.00
CA SER A 110 -13.02 8.37 -17.72
C SER A 110 -12.87 9.58 -16.78
N GLN A 111 -13.16 9.41 -15.49
CA GLN A 111 -13.06 10.43 -14.44
C GLN A 111 -11.76 10.31 -13.61
N GLY A 112 -10.91 9.31 -13.89
CA GLY A 112 -9.62 9.10 -13.24
C GLY A 112 -9.66 8.23 -11.97
N HIS A 113 -8.53 7.62 -11.63
CA HIS A 113 -8.39 6.68 -10.50
C HIS A 113 -8.95 7.24 -9.18
N GLY A 114 -9.71 6.43 -8.44
CA GLY A 114 -10.25 6.80 -7.12
C GLY A 114 -11.53 7.64 -7.13
N TYR A 115 -12.15 7.87 -8.30
CA TYR A 115 -13.45 8.53 -8.37
C TYR A 115 -14.57 7.67 -7.73
N VAL A 116 -15.27 8.24 -6.76
CA VAL A 116 -16.43 7.64 -6.08
C VAL A 116 -17.58 8.64 -6.12
N LEU A 117 -18.68 8.28 -6.79
CA LEU A 117 -19.93 9.07 -6.76
C LEU A 117 -20.84 8.51 -5.67
N ILE A 118 -21.00 9.26 -4.58
CA ILE A 118 -21.95 8.94 -3.52
C ILE A 118 -23.19 9.82 -3.72
N THR A 119 -24.29 9.23 -4.16
CA THR A 119 -25.60 9.88 -4.18
C THR A 119 -26.48 9.30 -3.08
N ARG A 120 -27.30 10.15 -2.49
CA ARG A 120 -28.33 9.76 -1.53
C ARG A 120 -29.63 9.51 -2.29
N VAL A 121 -30.35 8.45 -1.92
CA VAL A 121 -31.78 8.29 -2.23
C VAL A 121 -32.65 9.13 -1.30
#